data_AF-N6UWX3-F1
#
_entry.id   AF-N6UWX3-F1
#
_cell.length_a   1.000
_cell.length_b   1.000
_cell.length_c   1.000
_cell.angle_alpha   90.00
_cell.angle_beta   90.00
_cell.angle_gamma   90.00
#
_symmetry.space_group_name_H-M   'P 1'
#
loop_
_entity.id
_entity.type
_entity.pdbx_description
1 polymer ?
#
loop_
_entity_poly.entity_id
_entity_poly.type
_entity_poly.pdbx_seq_one_letter_code
_entity_poly.pdbx_strand_id
1 'polypeptide(L)'
;MARKTKTKYFYKGRLDWDEKSSAGRYVRDNCKPLLRYKQSDDPDHNYLFDLVFKMLDYEPSERITLRDALKHPFFDKIPTHQRLGDHGAGGDVRRERSLS
;
A
#
# COMPACT_ATOMS: atom_id res chain seq x y z
N MET A 1 -3.62 -3.22 16.42
CA MET A 1 -3.37 -1.75 16.43
C MET A 1 -3.96 -0.99 17.65
N ALA A 2 -5.23 -0.56 17.67
CA ALA A 2 -5.76 0.39 18.67
C ALA A 2 -5.69 -0.04 20.15
N ARG A 3 -5.89 -1.33 20.44
CA ARG A 3 -5.83 -1.85 21.83
C ARG A 3 -4.40 -2.04 22.36
N LYS A 4 -3.39 -2.08 21.48
CA LYS A 4 -1.99 -2.37 21.83
C LYS A 4 -1.14 -1.10 22.04
N THR A 5 -1.64 0.07 21.63
CA THR A 5 -0.92 1.35 21.67
C THR A 5 -1.31 2.18 22.92
N LYS A 6 -0.32 2.54 23.75
CA LYS A 6 -0.49 3.42 24.94
C LYS A 6 -0.54 4.92 24.57
N THR A 7 -1.35 5.30 23.58
CA THR A 7 -1.45 6.70 23.14
C THR A 7 -2.72 7.36 23.66
N LYS A 8 -2.68 8.69 23.79
CA LYS A 8 -3.84 9.52 24.16
C LYS A 8 -4.94 9.58 23.09
N TYR A 9 -4.72 8.95 21.92
CA TYR A 9 -5.63 9.04 20.78
C TYR A 9 -6.79 8.04 20.85
N PHE A 10 -6.82 7.16 21.84
CA PHE A 10 -7.86 6.13 21.96
C PHE A 10 -8.52 6.15 23.34
N TYR A 11 -9.84 6.08 23.35
CA TYR A 11 -10.64 5.89 24.56
C TYR A 11 -11.52 4.65 24.39
N LYS A 12 -11.47 3.72 25.35
CA LYS A 12 -12.20 2.44 25.32
C LYS A 12 -12.01 1.65 24.01
N GLY A 13 -10.81 1.70 23.44
CA GLY A 13 -10.44 0.95 22.23
C GLY A 13 -10.96 1.53 20.92
N ARG A 14 -11.51 2.75 20.93
CA ARG A 14 -11.91 3.51 19.73
C ARG A 14 -11.10 4.80 19.65
N LEU A 15 -10.95 5.34 18.45
CA LEU A 15 -10.33 6.64 18.24
C LEU A 15 -11.13 7.70 19.01
N ASP A 16 -10.44 8.48 19.84
CA ASP A 16 -11.02 9.62 20.54
C ASP A 16 -11.04 10.82 19.58
N TRP A 17 -12.16 10.98 18.87
CA TRP A 17 -12.32 11.95 17.80
C TRP A 17 -13.71 12.58 17.81
N ASP A 18 -13.76 13.92 17.87
CA ASP A 18 -15.02 14.67 17.78
C ASP A 18 -15.39 14.96 16.32
N GLU A 19 -16.36 14.23 15.79
CA GLU A 19 -16.89 14.39 14.44
C GLU A 19 -17.63 15.72 14.21
N LYS A 20 -18.05 16.40 15.28
CA LYS A 20 -18.76 17.69 15.20
C LYS A 20 -17.82 18.89 15.27
N SER A 21 -16.54 18.69 15.57
CA SER A 21 -15.52 19.74 15.52
C SER A 21 -15.32 20.28 14.09
N SER A 22 -14.65 21.43 13.94
CA SER A 22 -14.28 21.96 12.61
C SER A 22 -13.41 20.97 11.82
N ALA A 23 -12.45 20.33 12.48
CA ALA A 23 -11.62 19.28 11.90
C ALA A 23 -12.44 18.03 11.55
N GLY A 24 -13.38 17.64 12.41
CA GLY A 24 -14.30 16.51 12.17
C GLY A 24 -15.16 16.72 10.92
N ARG A 25 -15.72 17.91 10.75
CA ARG A 25 -16.46 18.28 9.52
C ARG A 25 -15.55 18.22 8.29
N TYR A 26 -14.35 18.80 8.36
CA TYR A 26 -13.39 18.77 7.24
C TYR A 26 -13.07 17.33 6.81
N VAL A 27 -12.74 16.45 7.75
CA VAL A 27 -12.43 15.04 7.46
C VAL A 27 -13.64 14.35 6.83
N ARG A 28 -14.83 14.50 7.39
CA ARG A 28 -16.05 13.89 6.83
C ARG A 28 -16.33 14.35 5.40
N ASP A 29 -16.10 15.62 5.11
CA ASP A 29 -16.41 16.21 3.82
C ASP A 29 -15.36 15.86 2.76
N ASN A 30 -14.10 15.68 3.14
CA ASN A 30 -12.98 15.47 2.21
C ASN A 30 -12.44 14.03 2.14
N CYS A 31 -12.53 13.25 3.22
CA CYS A 31 -12.02 11.89 3.29
C CYS A 31 -13.15 10.88 3.06
N LYS A 32 -13.08 10.15 1.94
CA LYS A 32 -14.07 9.16 1.54
C LYS A 32 -13.47 7.74 1.61
N PRO A 33 -14.31 6.68 1.61
CA PRO A 33 -13.80 5.32 1.43
C PRO A 33 -12.93 5.24 0.17
N LEU A 34 -11.79 4.53 0.26
CA LEU A 34 -10.76 4.50 -0.80
C LEU A 34 -11.37 4.26 -2.20
N LEU A 35 -12.27 3.29 -2.32
CA LEU A 35 -12.91 2.94 -3.60
C LEU A 35 -13.72 4.09 -4.24
N ARG A 36 -14.14 5.11 -3.48
CA ARG A 36 -14.84 6.28 -4.03
C ARG A 36 -13.92 7.23 -4.80
N TYR A 37 -12.60 7.09 -4.66
CA TYR A 37 -11.64 7.85 -5.47
C TYR A 37 -11.32 7.20 -6.81
N LYS A 38 -11.91 6.03 -7.09
CA LYS A 38 -11.76 5.35 -8.38
C LYS A 38 -12.50 6.13 -9.47
N GLN A 39 -11.82 6.39 -10.59
CA GLN A 39 -12.36 7.21 -11.69
C GLN A 39 -13.18 6.40 -12.71
N SER A 40 -12.93 5.09 -12.80
CA SER A 40 -13.62 4.18 -13.72
C SER A 40 -13.77 2.79 -13.10
N ASP A 41 -14.80 2.05 -13.49
CA ASP A 41 -15.02 0.66 -13.09
C ASP A 41 -14.23 -0.36 -13.94
N ASP A 42 -13.37 0.12 -14.85
CA ASP A 42 -12.51 -0.72 -15.66
C ASP A 42 -11.66 -1.70 -14.82
N PRO A 43 -11.38 -2.91 -15.34
CA PRO A 43 -10.57 -3.91 -14.62
C PRO A 43 -9.24 -3.38 -14.11
N ASP A 44 -8.57 -2.50 -14.86
CA ASP A 44 -7.26 -1.95 -14.49
C ASP A 44 -7.33 -1.05 -13.26
N HIS A 45 -8.39 -0.25 -13.17
CA HIS A 45 -8.66 0.56 -11.99
C HIS A 45 -8.99 -0.32 -10.78
N ASN A 46 -9.70 -1.44 -10.98
CA ASN A 46 -9.97 -2.39 -9.90
C ASN A 46 -8.68 -3.03 -9.38
N TYR A 47 -7.77 -3.45 -10.27
CA TYR A 47 -6.47 -4.01 -9.85
C TYR A 47 -5.57 -2.99 -9.16
N LEU A 48 -5.58 -1.73 -9.61
CA LEU A 48 -4.85 -0.66 -8.93
C LEU A 48 -5.35 -0.47 -7.50
N PHE A 49 -6.66 -0.32 -7.33
CA PHE A 49 -7.25 -0.06 -6.02
C PHE A 49 -7.14 -1.26 -5.08
N ASP A 50 -7.20 -2.50 -5.59
CA ASP A 50 -6.91 -3.71 -4.81
C ASP A 50 -5.46 -3.72 -4.30
N LEU A 51 -4.49 -3.37 -5.15
CA LEU A 51 -3.09 -3.26 -4.74
C LEU A 51 -2.89 -2.19 -3.66
N VAL A 52 -3.43 -0.99 -3.88
CA VAL A 52 -3.33 0.12 -2.92
C VAL A 52 -4.00 -0.25 -1.59
N PHE A 53 -5.15 -0.92 -1.62
CA PHE A 53 -5.83 -1.38 -0.42
C PHE A 53 -4.95 -2.33 0.40
N LYS A 54 -4.32 -3.31 -0.25
CA LYS A 54 -3.37 -4.26 0.39
C LYS A 54 -2.11 -3.57 0.94
N MET A 55 -1.64 -2.51 0.29
CA MET A 55 -0.50 -1.69 0.77
C MET A 55 -0.85 -0.83 1.99
N LEU A 56 -2.11 -0.44 2.13
CA LEU A 56 -2.60 0.42 3.21
C LEU A 56 -3.18 -0.37 4.39
N ASP A 57 -2.93 -1.67 4.49
CA ASP A 57 -3.37 -2.46 5.64
C ASP A 57 -2.78 -1.90 6.94
N TYR A 58 -3.64 -1.77 7.96
CA TYR A 58 -3.25 -1.27 9.26
C TYR A 58 -2.36 -2.25 10.01
N GLU A 59 -2.59 -3.55 9.90
CA GLU A 59 -1.79 -4.55 10.59
C GLU A 59 -0.53 -4.88 9.76
N PRO A 60 0.69 -4.58 10.25
CA PRO A 60 1.90 -4.74 9.44
C PRO A 60 2.18 -6.19 9.02
N SER A 61 1.68 -7.18 9.77
CA SER A 61 1.81 -8.61 9.41
C SER A 61 0.94 -8.99 8.22
N GLU A 62 -0.18 -8.29 8.01
CA GLU A 62 -1.12 -8.56 6.91
C GLU A 62 -0.86 -7.67 5.69
N ARG A 63 -0.13 -6.57 5.87
CA ARG A 63 0.24 -5.65 4.79
C ARG A 63 1.11 -6.35 3.76
N ILE A 64 0.76 -6.19 2.48
CA ILE A 64 1.52 -6.77 1.37
C ILE A 64 3.00 -6.33 1.37
N THR A 65 3.90 -7.27 1.13
CA THR A 65 5.32 -6.96 0.95
C THR A 65 5.59 -6.41 -0.45
N LEU A 66 6.68 -5.66 -0.64
CA LEU A 66 7.07 -5.21 -1.98
C LEU A 66 7.30 -6.39 -2.95
N ARG A 67 7.84 -7.50 -2.46
CA ARG A 67 8.07 -8.72 -3.25
C ARG A 67 6.75 -9.29 -3.79
N ASP A 68 5.70 -9.30 -2.99
CA ASP A 68 4.39 -9.81 -3.39
C ASP A 68 3.63 -8.78 -4.22
N ALA A 69 3.79 -7.49 -3.93
CA ALA A 69 3.23 -6.41 -4.73
C ALA A 69 3.72 -6.44 -6.19
N LEU A 70 5.01 -6.74 -6.42
CA LEU A 70 5.56 -6.88 -7.77
C LEU A 70 4.93 -8.03 -8.58
N LYS A 71 4.30 -9.00 -7.93
CA LYS A 71 3.59 -10.12 -8.57
C LYS A 71 2.09 -9.86 -8.73
N HIS A 72 1.63 -8.66 -8.41
CA HIS A 72 0.21 -8.31 -8.46
C HIS A 72 -0.28 -8.20 -9.92
N PRO A 73 -1.52 -8.66 -10.24
CA PRO A 73 -2.06 -8.58 -11.61
C PRO A 73 -2.10 -7.18 -12.22
N PHE A 74 -2.10 -6.14 -11.37
CA PHE A 74 -1.98 -4.75 -11.81
C PHE A 74 -0.75 -4.53 -12.71
N PHE A 75 0.35 -5.24 -12.47
CA PHE A 75 1.59 -5.10 -13.23
C PHE A 75 1.70 -6.04 -14.44
N ASP A 76 0.75 -6.95 -14.65
CA ASP A 76 0.78 -7.88 -15.80
C ASP A 76 0.70 -7.13 -17.14
N LYS A 77 0.13 -5.92 -17.16
CA LYS A 77 0.03 -5.10 -18.36
C LYS A 77 1.28 -4.25 -18.65
N ILE A 78 2.30 -4.27 -17.78
CA ILE A 78 3.55 -3.57 -18.04
C ILE A 78 4.24 -4.24 -19.25
N PRO A 79 4.61 -3.49 -20.30
CA PRO A 79 5.39 -4.01 -21.42
C PRO A 79 6.69 -4.66 -20.96
N THR A 80 7.12 -5.74 -21.61
CA THR A 80 8.32 -6.51 -21.23
C THR A 80 9.56 -5.65 -21.03
N HIS A 81 9.79 -4.68 -21.93
CA HIS A 81 10.92 -3.73 -21.85
C HIS A 81 10.90 -2.79 -20.62
N GLN A 82 9.80 -2.74 -19.86
CA GLN A 82 9.66 -1.95 -18.63
C GLN A 82 9.55 -2.84 -17.38
N ARG A 83 9.51 -4.18 -17.53
CA ARG A 83 9.37 -5.09 -16.40
C ARG A 83 10.71 -5.23 -15.67
N LEU A 84 10.66 -5.15 -14.34
CA LEU A 84 11.81 -5.46 -13.50
C LEU A 84 12.17 -6.96 -13.66
N GLY A 85 13.41 -7.23 -14.08
CA GLY A 85 13.97 -8.59 -14.15
C GLY A 85 14.08 -9.20 -15.56
N ASP A 86 13.64 -8.51 -16.61
CA ASP A 86 13.71 -9.03 -17.99
C ASP A 86 15.01 -8.62 -18.72
N HIS A 87 15.79 -7.70 -18.14
CA HIS A 87 17.15 -7.40 -18.58
C HIS A 87 18.14 -8.43 -18.02
N GLY A 88 18.16 -9.61 -18.64
CA GLY A 88 19.31 -10.52 -18.65
C GLY A 88 19.74 -11.08 -17.30
N ALA A 89 19.39 -12.35 -17.07
CA ALA A 89 20.16 -13.25 -16.21
C ALA A 89 21.61 -13.41 -16.75
N GLY A 90 22.44 -12.39 -16.59
CA GLY A 90 23.81 -12.34 -17.09
C GLY A 90 24.61 -11.24 -16.39
N GLY A 91 25.00 -11.46 -15.14
CA GLY A 91 25.79 -10.46 -14.42
C GLY A 91 26.20 -10.75 -12.98
N ASP A 92 26.01 -11.97 -12.44
CA ASP A 92 26.72 -12.37 -11.21
C ASP A 92 28.13 -12.88 -11.58
N VAL A 93 28.98 -11.97 -12.05
CA VAL A 93 30.42 -12.20 -12.14
C VAL A 93 31.09 -11.43 -11.00
N ARG A 94 31.46 -12.19 -9.97
CA ARG A 94 32.55 -11.93 -9.01
C ARG A 94 32.53 -10.59 -8.27
N ARG A 95 32.01 -10.63 -7.04
CA ARG A 95 32.63 -9.91 -5.91
C ARG A 95 33.20 -10.90 -4.91
N GLU A 96 34.14 -11.72 -5.37
CA GLU A 96 35.13 -12.33 -4.48
C GLU A 96 36.50 -11.78 -4.87
N ARG A 97 37.27 -11.41 -3.83
CA ARG A 97 38.65 -10.92 -3.83
C ARG A 97 38.82 -9.41 -4.03
N SER A 98 38.74 -8.71 -2.90
CA SER A 98 39.74 -7.70 -2.49
C SER A 98 39.71 -7.53 -0.98
N LEU A 99 40.25 -8.53 -0.27
CA LEU A 99 40.91 -8.31 1.02
C LEU A 99 42.35 -8.79 0.81
N SER A 100 43.22 -7.84 0.50
CA SER A 100 44.64 -7.88 0.78
C SER A 100 45.08 -6.49 1.20
#